data_AF-A0A158BZ88-F1
#
_entry.id   AF-A0A158BZ88-F1
#
_cell.length_a   1.000
_cell.length_b   1.000
_cell.length_c   1.000
_cell.angle_alpha   90.00
_cell.angle_beta   90.00
_cell.angle_gamma   90.00
#
_symmetry.space_group_name_H-M   'P 1'
#
loop_
_entity.id
_entity.type
_entity.pdbx_description
1 polymer ?
#
loop_
_entity_poly.entity_id
_entity_poly.type
_entity_poly.pdbx_seq_one_letter_code
_entity_poly.pdbx_strand_id
1 'polypeptide(L)'
;METNREIDSAQKASIVFDALKAGKLKIRQEDEVWARELMALPRRITGLLDVSKLSPRTLAIVRAAALALSGLDLNSEESVVEKALSTLDAQCILFHHYEELFSALVGANSSAVASTEEIKSRVLDRIRLADHAVFDDFNAAVGELKLFYEQNAAAMFRAGKSLGGVKVVLGGQRKFGGSTLSATRIGGLYCDTQLIPDPVFPFLKGDLQLNALHLHLAIVLFHILPLRPLVDARLSVPPVLVFPSFEEDLERKDAITQAGMESMFLKVVAPACNASVASLEDLFDYATKHERAFLAAITNEKLFIPPGGTAETVGTADESLDIYLRDLKGLRDSKMLSRMEKMPRGALVLNAILERLRPQYHLAENADELDAQPMLSLPVHWYYFERCARAETRELVRQQVLSRDAFDILRALQDDSLTWLANVPIGGLVELRERMEHAELREQLKKFTTQLTATGPAELEAVLREVRHGLNVLIQRQKKAIKDVEDRYAPKYSSTAAGIAIGALAGASMFFMPTLAVAAGVTAPIATALGGVGGGSLAIAKDAVGQLVEKRRVRKSMLGMLATARNASK
;
A
#
# COMPACT_ATOMS: atom_id res chain seq x y z
N MET A 1 24.42 -24.21 -6.53
CA MET A 1 25.58 -23.48 -7.13
C MET A 1 25.44 -23.28 -8.63
N GLU A 2 24.94 -24.26 -9.40
CA GLU A 2 24.75 -24.11 -10.86
C GLU A 2 23.66 -23.09 -11.23
N THR A 3 22.52 -23.09 -10.55
CA THR A 3 21.42 -22.13 -10.78
C THR A 3 21.86 -20.68 -10.60
N ASN A 4 22.68 -20.36 -9.59
CA ASN A 4 23.21 -19.01 -9.40
C ASN A 4 24.19 -18.60 -10.51
N ARG A 5 24.91 -19.54 -11.11
CA ARG A 5 25.80 -19.25 -12.26
C ARG A 5 25.01 -18.99 -13.53
N GLU A 6 23.89 -19.66 -13.73
CA GLU A 6 23.00 -19.44 -14.87
C GLU A 6 22.33 -18.06 -14.77
N ILE A 7 21.81 -17.69 -13.60
CA ILE A 7 21.19 -16.37 -13.36
C ILE A 7 22.22 -15.24 -13.55
N ASP A 8 23.41 -15.37 -12.96
CA ASP A 8 24.51 -14.40 -13.16
C ASP A 8 24.89 -14.26 -14.64
N SER A 9 24.86 -15.37 -15.38
CA SER A 9 25.13 -15.37 -16.81
C SER A 9 24.03 -14.69 -17.62
N ALA A 10 22.77 -14.94 -17.27
CA ALA A 10 21.62 -14.30 -17.90
C ALA A 10 21.61 -12.79 -17.64
N GLN A 11 21.95 -12.35 -16.42
CA GLN A 11 22.10 -10.92 -16.10
C GLN A 11 23.17 -10.27 -16.98
N LYS A 12 24.37 -10.88 -17.04
CA LYS A 12 25.47 -10.39 -17.87
C LYS A 12 25.11 -10.38 -19.36
N ALA A 13 24.41 -11.41 -19.82
CA ALA A 13 23.91 -11.47 -21.19
C ALA A 13 22.91 -10.36 -21.49
N SER A 14 21.99 -10.05 -20.57
CA SER A 14 21.04 -8.94 -20.72
C SER A 14 21.73 -7.59 -20.83
N ILE A 15 22.74 -7.31 -19.99
CA ILE A 15 23.53 -6.06 -20.05
C ILE A 15 24.16 -5.87 -21.44
N VAL A 16 24.82 -6.91 -21.96
CA VAL A 16 25.48 -6.86 -23.27
C VAL A 16 24.45 -6.77 -24.39
N PHE A 17 23.35 -7.52 -24.31
CA PHE A 17 22.26 -7.48 -25.27
C PHE A 17 21.67 -6.07 -25.40
N ASP A 18 21.41 -5.40 -24.28
CA ASP A 18 20.87 -4.04 -24.27
C ASP A 18 21.88 -3.00 -24.79
N ALA A 19 23.17 -3.15 -24.43
CA ALA A 19 24.23 -2.29 -24.96
C ALA A 19 24.40 -2.42 -26.48
N LEU A 20 24.26 -3.63 -27.02
CA LEU A 20 24.25 -3.90 -28.46
C LEU A 20 23.03 -3.28 -29.14
N LYS A 21 21.84 -3.51 -28.58
CA LYS A 21 20.59 -2.97 -29.13
C LYS A 21 20.56 -1.45 -29.14
N ALA A 22 21.15 -0.82 -28.12
CA ALA A 22 21.27 0.64 -28.01
C ALA A 22 22.43 1.23 -28.85
N GLY A 23 23.22 0.39 -29.54
CA GLY A 23 24.39 0.85 -30.32
C GLY A 23 25.54 1.38 -29.46
N LYS A 24 25.52 1.13 -28.14
CA LYS A 24 26.56 1.56 -27.19
C LYS A 24 27.82 0.69 -27.29
N LEU A 25 27.67 -0.57 -27.73
CA LEU A 25 28.78 -1.50 -27.93
C LEU A 25 29.07 -1.66 -29.43
N LYS A 26 30.23 -1.17 -29.87
CA LYS A 26 30.70 -1.34 -31.26
C LYS A 26 31.39 -2.69 -31.43
N ILE A 27 30.92 -3.48 -32.39
CA ILE A 27 31.41 -4.83 -32.65
C ILE A 27 32.34 -4.80 -33.87
N ARG A 28 33.47 -5.52 -33.80
CA ARG A 28 34.35 -5.73 -34.96
C ARG A 28 33.74 -6.80 -35.88
N GLN A 29 34.11 -6.83 -37.16
CA GLN A 29 33.59 -7.86 -38.09
C GLN A 29 33.86 -9.29 -37.61
N GLU A 30 35.00 -9.53 -36.99
CA GLU A 30 35.39 -10.82 -36.39
C GLU A 30 34.52 -11.25 -35.20
N ASP A 31 33.82 -10.31 -34.58
CA ASP A 31 33.00 -10.48 -33.39
C ASP A 31 31.49 -10.56 -33.70
N GLU A 32 31.10 -10.43 -34.97
CA GLU A 32 29.68 -10.49 -35.39
C GLU A 32 29.01 -11.83 -35.10
N VAL A 33 29.79 -12.92 -34.99
CA VAL A 33 29.25 -14.27 -34.79
C VAL A 33 28.62 -14.42 -33.41
N TRP A 34 29.36 -14.06 -32.35
CA TRP A 34 28.85 -14.17 -30.98
C TRP A 34 27.76 -13.14 -30.70
N ALA A 35 27.84 -11.97 -31.32
CA ALA A 35 26.81 -10.94 -31.22
C ALA A 35 25.48 -11.38 -31.83
N ARG A 36 25.51 -12.00 -33.03
CA ARG A 36 24.32 -12.58 -33.65
C ARG A 36 23.74 -13.71 -32.81
N GLU A 37 24.59 -14.56 -32.26
CA GLU A 37 24.16 -15.65 -31.37
C GLU A 37 23.43 -15.11 -30.12
N LEU A 38 23.98 -14.08 -29.46
CA LEU A 38 23.33 -13.42 -28.33
C LEU A 38 22.02 -12.73 -28.73
N MET A 39 22.00 -12.02 -29.86
CA MET A 39 20.81 -11.30 -30.33
C MET A 39 19.68 -12.24 -30.80
N ALA A 40 20.01 -13.49 -31.14
CA ALA A 40 19.04 -14.51 -31.53
C ALA A 40 18.49 -15.32 -30.34
N LEU A 41 18.95 -15.08 -29.11
CA LEU A 41 18.48 -15.83 -27.96
C LEU A 41 16.98 -15.63 -27.72
N PRO A 42 16.22 -16.73 -27.51
CA PRO A 42 14.86 -16.62 -27.05
C PRO A 42 14.82 -16.12 -25.61
N ARG A 43 13.75 -15.41 -25.28
CA ARG A 43 13.39 -15.08 -23.91
C ARG A 43 12.39 -16.12 -23.39
N ARG A 44 12.54 -16.52 -22.13
CA ARG A 44 11.54 -17.28 -21.39
C ARG A 44 10.30 -16.43 -21.12
N ILE A 45 9.22 -17.04 -20.64
CA ILE A 45 7.95 -16.34 -20.35
C ILE A 45 8.13 -15.17 -19.38
N THR A 46 9.09 -15.24 -18.46
CA THR A 46 9.45 -14.17 -17.52
C THR A 46 10.24 -13.02 -18.15
N GLY A 47 10.72 -13.17 -19.39
CA GLY A 47 11.60 -12.21 -20.05
C GLY A 47 13.09 -12.52 -19.93
N LEU A 48 13.45 -13.53 -19.12
CA LEU A 48 14.82 -14.02 -18.89
C LEU A 48 15.43 -14.58 -20.17
N LEU A 49 16.69 -14.22 -20.47
CA LEU A 49 17.42 -14.77 -21.61
C LEU A 49 17.82 -16.22 -21.36
N ASP A 50 17.48 -17.11 -22.30
CA ASP A 50 17.82 -18.53 -22.22
C ASP A 50 19.28 -18.78 -22.64
N VAL A 51 20.21 -18.49 -21.72
CA VAL A 51 21.66 -18.59 -21.95
C VAL A 51 22.15 -20.03 -22.15
N SER A 52 21.31 -21.04 -21.89
CA SER A 52 21.63 -22.46 -22.13
C SER A 52 21.92 -22.76 -23.62
N LYS A 53 21.44 -21.90 -24.51
CA LYS A 53 21.61 -22.01 -25.96
C LYS A 53 22.86 -21.32 -26.50
N LEU A 54 23.62 -20.63 -25.64
CA LEU A 54 24.88 -20.01 -26.05
C LEU A 54 26.03 -21.03 -26.09
N SER A 55 26.87 -20.90 -27.11
CA SER A 55 28.15 -21.58 -27.15
C SER A 55 29.03 -21.14 -25.97
N PRO A 56 29.86 -22.05 -25.41
CA PRO A 56 30.75 -21.71 -24.29
C PRO A 56 31.67 -20.51 -24.57
N ARG A 57 32.08 -20.36 -25.84
CA ARG A 57 32.90 -19.23 -26.30
C ARG A 57 32.14 -17.91 -26.22
N THR A 58 30.92 -17.86 -26.77
CA THR A 58 30.08 -16.67 -26.72
C THR A 58 29.75 -16.29 -25.29
N LEU A 59 29.41 -17.27 -24.45
CA LEU A 59 29.15 -17.03 -23.03
C LEU A 59 30.34 -16.40 -22.30
N ALA A 60 31.56 -16.86 -22.57
CA ALA A 60 32.77 -16.28 -21.99
C ALA A 60 33.00 -14.82 -22.44
N ILE A 61 32.82 -14.53 -23.74
CA ILE A 61 32.95 -13.18 -24.29
C ILE A 61 31.89 -12.25 -23.68
N VAL A 62 30.64 -12.70 -23.60
CA VAL A 62 29.53 -11.94 -23.02
C VAL A 62 29.79 -11.61 -21.55
N ARG A 63 30.28 -12.58 -20.75
CA ARG A 63 30.65 -12.31 -19.35
C ARG A 63 31.76 -11.27 -19.22
N ALA A 64 32.79 -11.35 -20.07
CA ALA A 64 33.89 -10.38 -20.07
C ALA A 64 33.41 -8.98 -20.49
N ALA A 65 32.59 -8.89 -21.54
CA ALA A 65 32.01 -7.63 -22.02
C ALA A 65 31.10 -6.99 -20.96
N ALA A 66 30.27 -7.79 -20.28
CA ALA A 66 29.41 -7.30 -19.20
C ALA A 66 30.22 -6.68 -18.06
N LEU A 67 31.30 -7.33 -17.62
CA LEU A 67 32.18 -6.79 -16.57
C LEU A 67 32.82 -5.45 -16.99
N ALA A 68 33.24 -5.33 -18.25
CA ALA A 68 33.79 -4.09 -18.77
C ALA A 68 32.73 -2.96 -18.82
N LEU A 69 31.50 -3.27 -19.22
CA LEU A 69 30.39 -2.32 -19.24
C LEU A 69 30.00 -1.87 -17.84
N SER A 70 29.84 -2.80 -16.90
CA SER A 70 29.50 -2.48 -15.50
C SER A 70 30.59 -1.64 -14.82
N GLY A 71 31.86 -1.87 -15.15
CA GLY A 71 32.97 -1.04 -14.64
C GLY A 71 32.98 0.40 -15.16
N LEU A 72 32.37 0.66 -16.33
CA LEU A 72 32.24 2.01 -16.90
C LEU A 72 31.07 2.78 -16.29
N ASP A 73 29.95 2.10 -15.98
CA ASP A 73 28.77 2.72 -15.38
C ASP A 73 29.00 3.14 -13.91
N LEU A 74 29.80 2.38 -13.13
CA LEU A 74 30.14 2.72 -11.74
C LEU A 74 30.82 4.09 -11.59
N ASN A 75 31.57 4.55 -12.61
CA ASN A 75 32.21 5.87 -12.60
C ASN A 75 31.24 7.02 -12.91
N SER A 76 30.02 6.72 -13.38
CA SER A 76 29.01 7.73 -13.71
C SER A 76 28.01 7.98 -12.57
N GLU A 77 27.75 6.97 -11.74
CA GLU A 77 26.77 7.06 -10.63
C GLU A 77 27.24 7.92 -9.45
N GLU A 78 28.56 8.10 -9.24
CA GLU A 78 29.10 9.00 -8.20
C GLU A 78 28.75 10.48 -8.42
N SER A 79 28.36 10.88 -9.64
CA SER A 79 28.08 12.28 -9.98
C SER A 79 26.67 12.79 -9.63
N VAL A 80 25.74 11.90 -9.21
CA VAL A 80 24.32 12.27 -8.96
C VAL A 80 24.02 12.59 -7.48
N VAL A 81 25.00 12.41 -6.59
CA VAL A 81 24.79 12.49 -5.12
C VAL A 81 24.57 13.92 -4.62
N GLU A 82 24.98 14.97 -5.34
CA GLU A 82 25.03 16.33 -4.78
C GLU A 82 23.73 17.16 -4.82
N LYS A 83 22.57 16.63 -5.25
CA LYS A 83 21.31 17.41 -5.32
C LYS A 83 20.02 16.73 -4.82
N ALA A 84 20.10 15.58 -4.16
CA ALA A 84 18.88 14.93 -3.66
C ALA A 84 18.25 15.75 -2.51
N LEU A 85 16.93 15.94 -2.57
CA LEU A 85 16.17 16.60 -1.50
C LEU A 85 16.25 15.77 -0.20
N SER A 86 16.02 16.44 0.94
CA SER A 86 15.78 15.72 2.19
C SER A 86 14.54 14.83 2.04
N THR A 87 14.50 13.70 2.75
CA THR A 87 13.36 12.77 2.66
C THR A 87 12.02 13.46 2.93
N LEU A 88 11.96 14.33 3.94
CA LEU A 88 10.73 15.04 4.30
C LEU A 88 10.31 16.03 3.21
N ASP A 89 11.25 16.79 2.64
CA ASP A 89 10.95 17.74 1.57
C ASP A 89 10.54 17.00 0.29
N ALA A 90 11.21 15.89 -0.04
CA ALA A 90 10.84 15.03 -1.16
C ALA A 90 9.40 14.49 -1.01
N GLN A 91 9.01 14.03 0.19
CA GLN A 91 7.62 13.59 0.42
C GLN A 91 6.62 14.73 0.29
N CYS A 92 6.90 15.91 0.85
CA CYS A 92 6.00 17.07 0.73
C CYS A 92 5.81 17.48 -0.73
N ILE A 93 6.90 17.54 -1.51
CA ILE A 93 6.88 17.90 -2.93
C ILE A 93 6.17 16.83 -3.75
N LEU A 94 6.37 15.54 -3.46
CA LEU A 94 5.64 14.46 -4.12
C LEU A 94 4.12 14.61 -3.94
N PHE A 95 3.66 14.85 -2.71
CA PHE A 95 2.22 15.04 -2.44
C PHE A 95 1.68 16.35 -3.03
N HIS A 96 2.52 17.36 -3.21
CA HIS A 96 2.15 18.55 -3.95
C HIS A 96 1.90 18.24 -5.43
N HIS A 97 2.82 17.53 -6.08
CA HIS A 97 2.63 17.09 -7.47
C HIS A 97 1.43 16.16 -7.65
N TYR A 98 1.13 15.30 -6.67
CA TYR A 98 -0.10 14.50 -6.70
C TYR A 98 -1.36 15.37 -6.70
N GLU A 99 -1.39 16.45 -5.91
CA GLU A 99 -2.53 17.36 -5.84
C GLU A 99 -2.70 18.15 -7.15
N GLU A 100 -1.59 18.61 -7.74
CA GLU A 100 -1.58 19.29 -9.04
C GLU A 100 -2.09 18.37 -10.16
N LEU A 101 -1.58 17.13 -10.20
CA LEU A 101 -1.99 16.13 -11.17
C LEU A 101 -3.47 15.75 -11.01
N PHE A 102 -3.95 15.61 -9.77
CA PHE A 102 -5.37 15.37 -9.50
C PHE A 102 -6.23 16.55 -9.97
N SER A 103 -5.81 17.77 -9.68
CA SER A 103 -6.51 18.99 -10.06
C SER A 103 -6.56 19.16 -11.58
N ALA A 104 -5.48 18.84 -12.30
CA ALA A 104 -5.46 18.86 -13.77
C ALA A 104 -6.48 17.87 -14.37
N LEU A 105 -6.57 16.67 -13.80
CA LEU A 105 -7.49 15.61 -14.23
C LEU A 105 -8.95 15.93 -13.91
N VAL A 106 -9.24 16.36 -12.68
CA VAL A 106 -10.60 16.45 -12.12
C VAL A 106 -11.15 17.88 -12.17
N GLY A 107 -10.29 18.88 -12.30
CA GLY A 107 -10.67 20.30 -12.31
C GLY A 107 -10.98 20.86 -10.91
N ALA A 108 -10.60 20.15 -9.85
CA ALA A 108 -10.80 20.57 -8.47
C ALA A 108 -9.77 19.89 -7.56
N ASN A 109 -9.48 20.51 -6.43
CA ASN A 109 -8.66 19.93 -5.38
C ASN A 109 -9.31 18.68 -4.78
N SER A 110 -8.50 17.75 -4.29
CA SER A 110 -8.93 16.47 -3.70
C SER A 110 -9.86 16.64 -2.51
N SER A 111 -9.66 17.68 -1.70
CA SER A 111 -10.49 17.99 -0.53
C SER A 111 -11.93 18.43 -0.88
N ALA A 112 -12.17 18.85 -2.13
CA ALA A 112 -13.47 19.30 -2.60
C ALA A 112 -14.32 18.18 -3.24
N VAL A 113 -13.76 16.97 -3.33
CA VAL A 113 -14.39 15.81 -3.99
C VAL A 113 -14.78 14.79 -2.94
N ALA A 114 -16.03 14.34 -2.95
CA ALA A 114 -16.57 13.47 -1.91
C ALA A 114 -16.45 11.98 -2.23
N SER A 115 -16.50 11.59 -3.51
CA SER A 115 -16.55 10.17 -3.88
C SER A 115 -15.94 9.85 -5.25
N THR A 116 -15.72 8.55 -5.51
CA THR A 116 -15.24 8.03 -6.79
C THR A 116 -16.21 8.25 -7.94
N GLU A 117 -17.52 8.28 -7.66
CA GLU A 117 -18.57 8.56 -8.63
C GLU A 117 -18.51 10.02 -9.09
N GLU A 118 -18.23 10.94 -8.16
CA GLU A 118 -18.03 12.35 -8.48
C GLU A 118 -16.81 12.54 -9.37
N ILE A 119 -15.69 11.86 -9.08
CA ILE A 119 -14.49 11.87 -9.94
C ILE A 119 -14.86 11.43 -11.36
N LYS A 120 -15.59 10.32 -11.49
CA LYS A 120 -16.01 9.81 -12.80
C LYS A 120 -16.83 10.83 -13.56
N SER A 121 -17.80 11.49 -12.91
CA SER A 121 -18.59 12.55 -13.55
C SER A 121 -17.70 13.69 -14.02
N ARG A 122 -16.87 14.24 -13.14
CA ARG A 122 -16.01 15.39 -13.44
C ARG A 122 -15.02 15.12 -14.56
N VAL A 123 -14.36 13.96 -14.54
CA VAL A 123 -13.42 13.55 -15.60
C VAL A 123 -14.15 13.40 -16.94
N LEU A 124 -15.33 12.77 -16.96
CA LEU A 124 -16.12 12.64 -18.18
C LEU A 124 -16.59 14.00 -18.72
N ASP A 125 -17.04 14.90 -17.83
CA ASP A 125 -17.49 16.23 -18.21
C ASP A 125 -16.32 17.05 -18.80
N ARG A 126 -15.13 16.97 -18.19
CA ARG A 126 -13.92 17.63 -18.72
C ARG A 126 -13.49 17.07 -20.07
N ILE A 127 -13.58 15.76 -20.29
CA ILE A 127 -13.28 15.15 -21.59
C ILE A 127 -14.33 15.56 -22.65
N ARG A 128 -15.61 15.65 -22.28
CA ARG A 128 -16.69 16.06 -23.20
C ARG A 128 -16.63 17.53 -23.58
N LEU A 129 -16.25 18.37 -22.62
CA LEU A 129 -16.11 19.82 -22.79
C LEU A 129 -14.73 20.22 -23.37
N ALA A 130 -13.86 19.24 -23.68
CA ALA A 130 -12.46 19.46 -23.91
C ALA A 130 -12.18 20.51 -25.01
N ASP A 131 -11.64 21.64 -24.56
CA ASP A 131 -10.68 22.45 -25.31
C ASP A 131 -9.27 21.88 -25.06
N HIS A 132 -8.32 22.13 -25.96
CA HIS A 132 -6.96 21.56 -25.90
C HIS A 132 -6.24 21.80 -24.56
N ALA A 133 -6.60 22.87 -23.85
CA ALA A 133 -6.03 23.28 -22.57
C ALA A 133 -6.07 22.20 -21.46
N VAL A 134 -7.09 21.33 -21.42
CA VAL A 134 -7.19 20.28 -20.36
C VAL A 134 -6.05 19.27 -20.48
N PHE A 135 -5.64 18.94 -21.70
CA PHE A 135 -4.54 18.02 -21.92
C PHE A 135 -3.18 18.69 -21.70
N ASP A 136 -3.07 19.99 -21.97
CA ASP A 136 -1.84 20.75 -21.73
C ASP A 136 -1.52 20.83 -20.23
N ASP A 137 -2.51 21.17 -19.38
CA ASP A 137 -2.36 21.20 -17.92
C ASP A 137 -1.94 19.84 -17.36
N PHE A 138 -2.58 18.76 -17.85
CA PHE A 138 -2.24 17.40 -17.45
C PHE A 138 -0.82 17.02 -17.87
N ASN A 139 -0.44 17.30 -19.12
CA ASN A 139 0.88 16.98 -19.65
C ASN A 139 1.99 17.77 -18.92
N ALA A 140 1.72 19.03 -18.55
CA ALA A 140 2.63 19.85 -17.75
C ALA A 140 2.85 19.22 -16.36
N ALA A 141 1.76 18.92 -15.63
CA ALA A 141 1.84 18.29 -14.30
C ALA A 141 2.55 16.92 -14.34
N VAL A 142 2.31 16.11 -15.38
CA VAL A 142 3.03 14.85 -15.61
C VAL A 142 4.52 15.10 -15.89
N GLY A 143 4.86 16.13 -16.67
CA GLY A 143 6.23 16.51 -16.98
C GLY A 143 7.03 16.86 -15.73
N GLU A 144 6.46 17.69 -14.86
CA GLU A 144 7.07 18.09 -13.58
C GLU A 144 7.27 16.90 -12.65
N LEU A 145 6.26 16.04 -12.50
CA LEU A 145 6.36 14.84 -11.68
C LEU A 145 7.41 13.85 -12.22
N LYS A 146 7.56 13.71 -13.54
CA LYS A 146 8.63 12.89 -14.15
C LYS A 146 10.02 13.43 -13.82
N LEU A 147 10.23 14.74 -13.96
CA LEU A 147 11.49 15.39 -13.60
C LEU A 147 11.82 15.19 -12.11
N PHE A 148 10.81 15.30 -11.25
CA PHE A 148 10.96 15.02 -9.83
C PHE A 148 11.45 13.59 -9.58
N TYR A 149 10.83 12.59 -10.22
CA TYR A 149 11.24 11.19 -10.06
C TYR A 149 12.65 10.92 -10.58
N GLU A 150 13.03 11.49 -11.73
CA GLU A 150 14.38 11.34 -12.29
C GLU A 150 15.47 11.82 -11.30
N GLN A 151 15.17 12.85 -10.52
CA GLN A 151 16.11 13.44 -9.56
C GLN A 151 16.08 12.76 -8.19
N ASN A 152 14.92 12.26 -7.74
CA ASN A 152 14.73 11.89 -6.33
C ASN A 152 14.39 10.42 -6.07
N ALA A 153 13.99 9.62 -7.08
CA ALA A 153 13.45 8.28 -6.85
C ALA A 153 14.41 7.35 -6.11
N ALA A 154 15.68 7.28 -6.53
CA ALA A 154 16.68 6.43 -5.88
C ALA A 154 16.97 6.88 -4.44
N ALA A 155 17.01 8.20 -4.19
CA ALA A 155 17.22 8.74 -2.85
C ALA A 155 16.04 8.43 -1.93
N MET A 156 14.80 8.56 -2.42
CA MET A 156 13.58 8.22 -1.68
C MET A 156 13.52 6.73 -1.33
N PHE A 157 13.88 5.84 -2.25
CA PHE A 157 13.95 4.40 -1.98
C PHE A 157 14.98 4.11 -0.87
N ARG A 158 16.21 4.65 -1.00
CA ARG A 158 17.27 4.48 0.02
C ARG A 158 16.88 5.07 1.38
N ALA A 159 16.14 6.18 1.39
CA ALA A 159 15.64 6.77 2.62
C ALA A 159 14.75 5.80 3.40
N GLY A 160 13.85 5.07 2.72
CA GLY A 160 13.00 4.05 3.35
C GLY A 160 13.81 2.96 4.07
N LYS A 161 14.92 2.52 3.47
CA LYS A 161 15.85 1.55 4.09
C LYS A 161 16.49 2.09 5.37
N SER A 162 16.91 3.37 5.35
CA SER A 162 17.63 4.00 6.47
C SER A 162 16.78 4.28 7.72
N LEU A 163 15.45 4.22 7.61
CA LEU A 163 14.56 4.41 8.75
C LEU A 163 14.70 3.27 9.76
N GLY A 164 14.62 3.60 11.06
CA GLY A 164 14.57 2.62 12.15
C GLY A 164 13.16 2.34 12.63
N GLY A 165 13.04 1.48 13.66
CA GLY A 165 11.77 1.17 14.33
C GLY A 165 10.93 0.10 13.61
N VAL A 166 9.66 -0.01 14.02
CA VAL A 166 8.69 -0.94 13.44
C VAL A 166 8.26 -0.44 12.07
N LYS A 167 8.93 -0.94 11.03
CA LYS A 167 8.63 -0.63 9.63
C LYS A 167 7.84 -1.74 8.98
N VAL A 168 6.79 -1.35 8.28
CA VAL A 168 6.02 -2.26 7.44
C VAL A 168 5.99 -1.75 6.00
N VAL A 169 5.98 -2.64 5.04
CA VAL A 169 5.77 -2.31 3.63
C VAL A 169 4.41 -2.82 3.17
N LEU A 170 3.61 -1.92 2.62
CA LEU A 170 2.32 -2.26 2.03
C LEU A 170 2.51 -2.94 0.68
N GLY A 171 1.75 -4.00 0.40
CA GLY A 171 1.76 -4.60 -0.93
C GLY A 171 0.82 -5.79 -1.09
N GLY A 172 1.21 -6.71 -1.98
CA GLY A 172 0.39 -7.86 -2.39
C GLY A 172 -0.80 -7.49 -3.29
N GLN A 173 -0.83 -6.24 -3.77
CA GLN A 173 -1.82 -5.70 -4.70
C GLN A 173 -1.20 -4.60 -5.54
N ARG A 174 -1.69 -4.43 -6.77
CA ARG A 174 -1.14 -3.42 -7.70
C ARG A 174 -1.74 -2.02 -7.53
N LYS A 175 -2.87 -1.89 -6.84
CA LYS A 175 -3.63 -0.64 -6.76
C LYS A 175 -3.75 -0.18 -5.32
N PHE A 176 -3.51 1.11 -5.10
CA PHE A 176 -3.84 1.76 -3.84
C PHE A 176 -5.28 2.25 -3.88
N GLY A 177 -6.16 1.61 -3.11
CA GLY A 177 -7.59 1.93 -3.06
C GLY A 177 -8.10 2.09 -1.62
N GLY A 178 -9.43 2.08 -1.47
CA GLY A 178 -10.08 2.26 -0.16
C GLY A 178 -9.63 1.26 0.91
N SER A 179 -9.45 -0.03 0.54
CA SER A 179 -8.95 -1.06 1.46
C SER A 179 -7.52 -0.76 1.92
N THR A 180 -6.64 -0.32 1.02
CA THR A 180 -5.26 0.06 1.33
C THR A 180 -5.20 1.30 2.22
N LEU A 181 -6.04 2.31 1.95
CA LEU A 181 -6.17 3.49 2.81
C LEU A 181 -6.66 3.11 4.22
N SER A 182 -7.66 2.23 4.32
CA SER A 182 -8.15 1.71 5.60
C SER A 182 -7.05 0.96 6.36
N ALA A 183 -6.32 0.06 5.69
CA ALA A 183 -5.18 -0.63 6.28
C ALA A 183 -4.08 0.34 6.72
N THR A 184 -3.85 1.43 5.96
CA THR A 184 -2.87 2.48 6.33
C THR A 184 -3.29 3.23 7.59
N ARG A 185 -4.60 3.47 7.77
CA ARG A 185 -5.13 4.08 9.00
C ARG A 185 -4.96 3.17 10.20
N ILE A 186 -5.29 1.89 10.03
CA ILE A 186 -5.15 0.86 11.07
C ILE A 186 -3.67 0.68 11.44
N GLY A 187 -2.80 0.48 10.45
CA GLY A 187 -1.36 0.35 10.64
C GLY A 187 -0.74 1.58 11.29
N GLY A 188 -1.26 2.78 10.99
CA GLY A 188 -0.82 4.05 11.60
C GLY A 188 -1.07 4.13 13.11
N LEU A 189 -1.95 3.30 13.68
CA LEU A 189 -2.16 3.20 15.12
C LEU A 189 -1.09 2.36 15.82
N TYR A 190 -0.36 1.51 15.08
CA TYR A 190 0.50 0.47 15.66
C TYR A 190 1.95 0.50 15.18
N CYS A 191 2.21 0.68 13.88
CA CYS A 191 3.55 0.69 13.28
C CYS A 191 4.21 2.05 13.41
N ASP A 192 5.55 2.14 13.38
CA ASP A 192 6.25 3.43 13.42
C ASP A 192 6.27 4.09 12.04
N THR A 193 6.52 3.31 10.98
CA THR A 193 6.53 3.77 9.60
C THR A 193 5.87 2.76 8.68
N GLN A 194 5.01 3.26 7.79
CA GLN A 194 4.39 2.49 6.71
C GLN A 194 5.01 2.92 5.39
N LEU A 195 5.79 2.03 4.78
CA LEU A 195 6.39 2.19 3.47
C LEU A 195 5.35 1.82 2.42
N ILE A 196 5.04 2.74 1.53
CA ILE A 196 4.01 2.59 0.51
C ILE A 196 4.66 2.63 -0.87
N PRO A 197 4.64 1.54 -1.64
CA PRO A 197 4.98 1.58 -3.06
C PRO A 197 4.14 2.65 -3.75
N ASP A 198 4.79 3.59 -4.42
CA ASP A 198 4.16 4.72 -5.09
C ASP A 198 3.14 4.21 -6.11
N PRO A 199 1.83 4.46 -5.91
CA PRO A 199 0.81 3.92 -6.80
C PRO A 199 0.62 4.75 -8.07
N VAL A 200 1.24 5.94 -8.16
CA VAL A 200 1.20 6.82 -9.33
C VAL A 200 2.37 6.51 -10.27
N PHE A 201 3.52 6.14 -9.73
CA PHE A 201 4.74 5.88 -10.51
C PHE A 201 4.55 4.91 -11.70
N PRO A 202 3.82 3.78 -11.59
CA PRO A 202 3.58 2.87 -12.72
C PRO A 202 2.89 3.52 -13.92
N PHE A 203 1.99 4.50 -13.68
CA PHE A 203 1.28 5.22 -14.74
C PHE A 203 2.22 6.06 -15.63
N LEU A 204 3.43 6.37 -15.16
CA LEU A 204 4.40 7.19 -15.88
C LEU A 204 5.50 6.38 -16.57
N LYS A 205 5.70 5.12 -16.17
CA LYS A 205 6.81 4.25 -16.61
C LYS A 205 6.37 3.10 -17.52
N GLY A 206 5.10 2.68 -17.46
CA GLY A 206 4.61 1.47 -18.11
C GLY A 206 3.36 1.68 -18.96
N ASP A 207 3.12 0.72 -19.86
CA ASP A 207 1.81 0.51 -20.45
C ASP A 207 1.04 -0.48 -19.56
N LEU A 208 0.12 0.07 -18.76
CA LEU A 208 -0.70 -0.70 -17.84
C LEU A 208 -1.82 -1.49 -18.54
N GLN A 209 -2.02 -1.29 -19.85
CA GLN A 209 -3.10 -1.91 -20.63
C GLN A 209 -4.48 -1.67 -20.01
N LEU A 210 -4.68 -0.46 -19.48
CA LEU A 210 -5.91 -0.05 -18.84
C LEU A 210 -6.76 0.75 -19.82
N ASN A 211 -8.06 0.48 -19.82
CA ASN A 211 -9.02 1.41 -20.39
C ASN A 211 -9.15 2.65 -19.48
N ALA A 212 -9.44 3.82 -20.05
CA ALA A 212 -9.64 5.06 -19.29
C ALA A 212 -8.53 5.35 -18.25
N LEU A 213 -7.25 5.27 -18.67
CA LEU A 213 -6.06 5.47 -17.83
C LEU A 213 -6.18 6.68 -16.88
N HIS A 214 -6.60 7.83 -17.41
CA HIS A 214 -6.77 9.08 -16.65
C HIS A 214 -7.76 8.95 -15.48
N LEU A 215 -8.86 8.20 -15.66
CA LEU A 215 -9.82 7.95 -14.59
C LEU A 215 -9.23 7.07 -13.49
N HIS A 216 -8.49 6.01 -13.86
CA HIS A 216 -7.83 5.16 -12.89
C HIS A 216 -6.77 5.91 -12.09
N LEU A 217 -5.98 6.76 -12.75
CA LEU A 217 -5.00 7.62 -12.10
C LEU A 217 -5.66 8.59 -11.12
N ALA A 218 -6.75 9.26 -11.52
CA ALA A 218 -7.52 10.15 -10.64
C ALA A 218 -8.06 9.41 -9.39
N ILE A 219 -8.56 8.18 -9.56
CA ILE A 219 -9.04 7.35 -8.44
C ILE A 219 -7.90 6.98 -7.50
N VAL A 220 -6.72 6.63 -8.01
CA VAL A 220 -5.55 6.33 -7.17
C VAL A 220 -5.12 7.56 -6.36
N LEU A 221 -5.01 8.71 -7.03
CA LEU A 221 -4.67 10.00 -6.41
C LEU A 221 -5.66 10.35 -5.29
N PHE A 222 -6.96 10.17 -5.53
CA PHE A 222 -8.00 10.39 -4.53
C PHE A 222 -7.82 9.56 -3.25
N HIS A 223 -7.30 8.34 -3.35
CA HIS A 223 -7.11 7.48 -2.18
C HIS A 223 -5.79 7.76 -1.45
N ILE A 224 -4.74 8.20 -2.13
CA ILE A 224 -3.44 8.48 -1.50
C ILE A 224 -3.37 9.89 -0.90
N LEU A 225 -3.95 10.91 -1.55
CA LEU A 225 -3.92 12.31 -1.11
C LEU A 225 -4.44 12.56 0.32
N PRO A 226 -5.44 11.80 0.85
CA PRO A 226 -5.84 11.89 2.24
C PRO A 226 -4.70 11.66 3.25
N LEU A 227 -3.60 11.02 2.86
CA LEU A 227 -2.42 10.83 3.71
C LEU A 227 -1.53 12.07 3.84
N ARG A 228 -1.71 13.08 2.98
CA ARG A 228 -0.91 14.31 2.96
C ARG A 228 -0.72 14.97 4.35
N PRO A 229 -1.73 15.07 5.23
CA PRO A 229 -1.52 15.65 6.55
C PRO A 229 -0.48 14.92 7.42
N LEU A 230 -0.26 13.61 7.21
CA LEU A 230 0.79 12.87 7.93
C LEU A 230 2.20 13.23 7.44
N VAL A 231 2.31 13.63 6.17
CA VAL A 231 3.55 14.09 5.54
C VAL A 231 3.82 15.54 5.92
N ASP A 232 2.81 16.41 5.78
CA ASP A 232 2.89 17.85 6.08
C ASP A 232 3.18 18.11 7.57
N ALA A 233 2.85 17.16 8.45
CA ALA A 233 3.19 17.22 9.88
C ALA A 233 4.72 17.17 10.15
N ARG A 234 5.55 16.77 9.16
CA ARG A 234 7.02 16.78 9.23
C ARG A 234 7.58 16.15 10.52
N LEU A 235 7.00 15.03 10.92
CA LEU A 235 7.39 14.29 12.11
C LEU A 235 8.80 13.68 11.94
N SER A 236 9.55 13.57 13.03
CA SER A 236 10.92 13.03 13.01
C SER A 236 11.00 11.59 12.51
N VAL A 237 10.00 10.77 12.86
CA VAL A 237 9.76 9.46 12.27
C VAL A 237 8.52 9.58 11.40
N PRO A 238 8.64 9.47 10.06
CA PRO A 238 7.49 9.65 9.18
C PRO A 238 6.51 8.48 9.37
N PRO A 239 5.22 8.75 9.67
CA PRO A 239 4.21 7.70 9.79
C PRO A 239 3.99 6.92 8.48
N VAL A 240 4.20 7.61 7.36
CA VAL A 240 4.04 7.12 5.99
C VAL A 240 5.23 7.63 5.18
N LEU A 241 5.80 6.76 4.35
CA LEU A 241 6.78 7.14 3.34
C LEU A 241 6.39 6.47 2.03
N VAL A 242 6.10 7.27 1.00
CA VAL A 242 5.81 6.80 -0.35
C VAL A 242 7.11 6.72 -1.14
N PHE A 243 7.42 5.57 -1.71
CA PHE A 243 8.66 5.37 -2.47
C PHE A 243 8.36 4.83 -3.88
N PRO A 244 9.06 5.29 -4.93
CA PRO A 244 8.93 4.70 -6.25
C PRO A 244 9.35 3.24 -6.23
N SER A 245 8.41 2.35 -6.55
CA SER A 245 8.69 0.92 -6.67
C SER A 245 9.18 0.62 -8.09
N PHE A 246 10.32 -0.05 -8.21
CA PHE A 246 10.94 -0.36 -9.51
C PHE A 246 10.43 -1.68 -10.11
N GLU A 247 9.35 -2.25 -9.56
CA GLU A 247 8.76 -3.55 -9.91
C GLU A 247 8.67 -3.81 -11.41
N GLU A 248 8.04 -2.90 -12.19
CA GLU A 248 7.86 -3.12 -13.62
C GLU A 248 9.16 -3.06 -14.43
N ASP A 249 10.12 -2.25 -13.98
CA ASP A 249 11.43 -2.19 -14.63
C ASP A 249 12.26 -3.42 -14.29
N LEU A 250 12.24 -3.87 -13.04
CA LEU A 250 12.89 -5.10 -12.58
C LEU A 250 12.30 -6.33 -13.27
N GLU A 251 10.96 -6.46 -13.34
CA GLU A 251 10.28 -7.52 -14.09
C GLU A 251 10.74 -7.62 -15.54
N ARG A 252 11.05 -6.49 -16.18
CA ARG A 252 11.40 -6.43 -17.60
C ARG A 252 12.89 -6.65 -17.87
N LYS A 253 13.75 -6.21 -16.96
CA LYS A 253 15.18 -6.04 -17.23
C LYS A 253 16.08 -6.84 -16.30
N ASP A 254 15.63 -7.13 -15.08
CA ASP A 254 16.47 -7.76 -14.07
C ASP A 254 16.29 -9.28 -14.05
N ALA A 255 17.38 -9.99 -14.34
CA ALA A 255 17.37 -11.44 -14.42
C ALA A 255 17.16 -12.11 -13.06
N ILE A 256 17.56 -11.46 -11.95
CA ILE A 256 17.40 -12.01 -10.60
C ILE A 256 15.92 -11.98 -10.23
N THR A 257 15.26 -10.84 -10.40
CA THR A 257 13.81 -10.69 -10.20
C THR A 257 13.05 -11.65 -11.13
N GLN A 258 13.40 -11.73 -12.41
CA GLN A 258 12.74 -12.64 -13.36
C GLN A 258 12.86 -14.12 -12.97
N ALA A 259 14.07 -14.58 -12.62
CA ALA A 259 14.32 -15.95 -12.21
C ALA A 259 13.67 -16.27 -10.85
N GLY A 260 13.69 -15.31 -9.92
CA GLY A 260 13.05 -15.46 -8.62
C GLY A 260 11.53 -15.59 -8.74
N MET A 261 10.90 -14.76 -9.58
CA MET A 261 9.49 -14.90 -9.90
C MET A 261 9.16 -16.24 -10.56
N GLU A 262 9.96 -16.68 -11.54
CA GLU A 262 9.81 -17.97 -12.21
C GLU A 262 9.85 -19.13 -11.20
N SER A 263 10.84 -19.11 -10.31
CA SER A 263 11.01 -20.10 -9.25
C SER A 263 9.81 -20.14 -8.31
N MET A 264 9.35 -18.97 -7.86
CA MET A 264 8.20 -18.86 -6.95
C MET A 264 6.92 -19.37 -7.59
N PHE A 265 6.66 -18.99 -8.85
CA PHE A 265 5.48 -19.47 -9.58
C PHE A 265 5.48 -21.00 -9.71
N LEU A 266 6.62 -21.58 -10.05
CA LEU A 266 6.74 -23.04 -10.16
C LEU A 266 6.53 -23.73 -8.81
N LYS A 267 7.19 -23.27 -7.75
CA LYS A 267 7.03 -23.88 -6.42
C LYS A 267 5.62 -23.76 -5.85
N VAL A 268 4.86 -22.74 -6.25
CA VAL A 268 3.47 -22.57 -5.81
C VAL A 268 2.50 -23.43 -6.63
N VAL A 269 2.64 -23.47 -7.96
CA VAL A 269 1.62 -24.06 -8.85
C VAL A 269 1.95 -25.49 -9.28
N ALA A 270 3.23 -25.81 -9.54
CA ALA A 270 3.63 -27.13 -10.02
C ALA A 270 3.24 -28.27 -9.07
N PRO A 271 3.33 -28.15 -7.72
CA PRO A 271 2.92 -29.23 -6.82
C PRO A 271 1.44 -29.62 -6.91
N ALA A 272 0.58 -28.72 -7.36
CA ALA A 272 -0.84 -29.02 -7.61
C ALA A 272 -1.01 -29.89 -8.87
N CYS A 273 -0.06 -29.82 -9.80
CA CYS A 273 -0.11 -30.55 -11.05
C CYS A 273 0.53 -31.94 -10.85
N ASN A 274 -0.19 -33.02 -11.19
CA ASN A 274 0.34 -34.39 -11.14
C ASN A 274 1.35 -34.69 -12.28
N ALA A 275 2.17 -33.71 -12.66
CA ALA A 275 3.11 -33.78 -13.76
C ALA A 275 4.49 -33.29 -13.33
N SER A 276 5.54 -33.80 -14.00
CA SER A 276 6.91 -33.31 -13.86
C SER A 276 7.05 -31.96 -14.60
N VAL A 277 6.56 -30.89 -13.99
CA VAL A 277 6.70 -29.52 -14.50
C VAL A 277 8.04 -28.97 -14.05
N ALA A 278 8.94 -28.67 -14.99
CA ALA A 278 10.28 -28.15 -14.69
C ALA A 278 10.45 -26.66 -15.05
N SER A 279 9.59 -26.13 -15.90
CA SER A 279 9.60 -24.73 -16.38
C SER A 279 8.20 -24.12 -16.45
N LEU A 280 8.11 -22.80 -16.56
CA LEU A 280 6.81 -22.13 -16.76
C LEU A 280 6.19 -22.50 -18.11
N GLU A 281 7.02 -22.71 -19.13
CA GLU A 281 6.61 -23.18 -20.44
C GLU A 281 5.92 -24.54 -20.32
N ASP A 282 6.50 -25.50 -19.56
CA ASP A 282 5.87 -26.79 -19.28
C ASP A 282 4.52 -26.63 -18.57
N LEU A 283 4.41 -25.64 -17.67
CA LEU A 283 3.19 -25.38 -16.92
C LEU A 283 2.08 -24.82 -17.83
N PHE A 284 2.40 -23.91 -18.75
CA PHE A 284 1.47 -23.41 -19.76
C PHE A 284 1.06 -24.51 -20.75
N ASP A 285 2.01 -25.34 -21.16
CA ASP A 285 1.76 -26.50 -22.00
C ASP A 285 0.83 -27.51 -21.31
N TYR A 286 1.07 -27.79 -20.03
CA TYR A 286 0.22 -28.67 -19.23
C TYR A 286 -1.19 -28.09 -19.06
N ALA A 287 -1.30 -26.81 -18.70
CA ALA A 287 -2.58 -26.12 -18.54
C ALA A 287 -3.40 -26.09 -19.84
N THR A 288 -2.74 -26.12 -20.99
CA THR A 288 -3.38 -26.15 -22.31
C THR A 288 -3.75 -27.57 -22.75
N LYS A 289 -2.79 -28.52 -22.69
CA LYS A 289 -2.96 -29.89 -23.19
C LYS A 289 -3.79 -30.77 -22.24
N HIS A 290 -3.75 -30.49 -20.95
CA HIS A 290 -4.43 -31.23 -19.89
C HIS A 290 -5.39 -30.34 -19.09
N GLU A 291 -6.09 -29.42 -19.78
CA GLU A 291 -6.93 -28.38 -19.20
C GLU A 291 -7.86 -28.87 -18.08
N ARG A 292 -8.63 -29.94 -18.30
CA ARG A 292 -9.57 -30.46 -17.30
C ARG A 292 -8.87 -30.94 -16.02
N ALA A 293 -7.73 -31.60 -16.15
CA ALA A 293 -6.95 -32.08 -15.00
C ALA A 293 -6.34 -30.89 -14.24
N PHE A 294 -5.82 -29.90 -14.99
CA PHE A 294 -5.30 -28.66 -14.42
C PHE A 294 -6.38 -27.89 -13.65
N LEU A 295 -7.54 -27.62 -14.25
CA LEU A 295 -8.64 -26.88 -13.58
C LEU A 295 -9.16 -27.59 -12.33
N ALA A 296 -9.24 -28.93 -12.36
CA ALA A 296 -9.59 -29.72 -11.19
C ALA A 296 -8.56 -29.59 -10.07
N ALA A 297 -7.26 -29.66 -10.41
CA ALA A 297 -6.17 -29.47 -9.45
C ALA A 297 -6.19 -28.06 -8.82
N ILE A 298 -6.33 -27.01 -9.65
CA ILE A 298 -6.43 -25.62 -9.17
C ILE A 298 -7.63 -25.41 -8.23
N THR A 299 -8.76 -26.05 -8.53
CA THR A 299 -9.96 -26.02 -7.67
C THR A 299 -9.70 -26.70 -6.33
N ASN A 300 -9.17 -27.92 -6.35
CA ASN A 300 -8.89 -28.69 -5.14
C ASN A 300 -7.89 -27.98 -4.22
N GLU A 301 -6.85 -27.40 -4.82
CA GLU A 301 -5.82 -26.65 -4.12
C GLU A 301 -6.21 -25.21 -3.81
N LYS A 302 -7.41 -24.75 -4.23
CA LYS A 302 -7.91 -23.38 -4.02
C LYS A 302 -6.93 -22.30 -4.47
N LEU A 303 -6.23 -22.53 -5.57
CA LEU A 303 -5.15 -21.64 -6.06
C LEU A 303 -5.66 -20.41 -6.82
N PHE A 304 -6.95 -20.37 -7.17
CA PHE A 304 -7.54 -19.29 -7.94
C PHE A 304 -8.80 -18.72 -7.27
N ILE A 305 -8.59 -17.73 -6.42
CA ILE A 305 -9.65 -16.96 -5.76
C ILE A 305 -10.04 -15.78 -6.66
N PRO A 306 -11.32 -15.66 -7.08
CA PRO A 306 -11.78 -14.56 -7.94
C PRO A 306 -11.85 -13.23 -7.16
N PRO A 307 -11.93 -12.09 -7.86
CA PRO A 307 -12.14 -10.79 -7.21
C PRO A 307 -13.38 -10.81 -6.31
N GLY A 308 -13.24 -10.30 -5.08
CA GLY A 308 -14.31 -10.28 -4.07
C GLY A 308 -14.58 -11.63 -3.38
N GLY A 309 -13.90 -12.71 -3.76
CA GLY A 309 -14.05 -14.02 -3.10
C GLY A 309 -13.11 -14.23 -1.91
N THR A 310 -13.35 -15.30 -1.15
CA THR A 310 -12.47 -15.75 -0.04
C THR A 310 -12.04 -17.21 -0.24
N ALA A 311 -10.99 -17.65 0.46
CA ALA A 311 -10.53 -19.05 0.40
C ALA A 311 -11.57 -20.07 0.94
N GLU A 312 -12.54 -19.59 1.72
CA GLU A 312 -13.63 -20.41 2.27
C GLU A 312 -14.80 -20.55 1.30
N THR A 313 -15.04 -19.52 0.48
CA THR A 313 -16.20 -19.42 -0.42
C THR A 313 -15.85 -19.63 -1.89
N VAL A 314 -14.59 -19.92 -2.20
CA VAL A 314 -14.12 -20.13 -3.58
C VAL A 314 -14.86 -21.30 -4.23
N GLY A 315 -15.44 -21.02 -5.41
CA GLY A 315 -16.07 -22.02 -6.25
C GLY A 315 -15.06 -22.79 -7.10
N THR A 316 -15.51 -23.33 -8.21
CA THR A 316 -14.63 -23.98 -9.20
C THR A 316 -13.71 -22.97 -9.89
N ALA A 317 -12.61 -23.45 -10.47
CA ALA A 317 -11.72 -22.62 -11.29
C ALA A 317 -12.46 -21.97 -12.47
N ASP A 318 -13.45 -22.65 -13.04
CA ASP A 318 -14.27 -22.14 -14.14
C ASP A 318 -15.19 -20.98 -13.70
N GLU A 319 -15.92 -21.14 -12.60
CA GLU A 319 -16.76 -20.08 -12.05
C GLU A 319 -15.92 -18.86 -11.66
N SER A 320 -14.75 -19.11 -11.07
CA SER A 320 -13.80 -18.07 -10.69
C SER A 320 -13.26 -17.32 -11.92
N LEU A 321 -13.06 -18.03 -13.04
CA LEU A 321 -12.61 -17.43 -14.29
C LEU A 321 -13.67 -16.51 -14.87
N ASP A 322 -14.94 -16.91 -14.83
CA ASP A 322 -16.03 -16.10 -15.36
C ASP A 322 -16.22 -14.82 -14.54
N ILE A 323 -16.06 -14.87 -13.21
CA ILE A 323 -16.04 -13.69 -12.34
C ILE A 323 -14.84 -12.80 -12.68
N TYR A 324 -13.65 -13.39 -12.85
CA TYR A 324 -12.44 -12.65 -13.22
C TYR A 324 -12.60 -11.91 -14.55
N LEU A 325 -13.08 -12.57 -15.61
CA LEU A 325 -13.32 -11.93 -16.90
C LEU A 325 -14.36 -10.82 -16.83
N ARG A 326 -15.39 -10.98 -15.98
CA ARG A 326 -16.38 -9.93 -15.73
C ARG A 326 -15.75 -8.70 -15.07
N ASP A 327 -14.84 -8.90 -14.11
CA ASP A 327 -14.14 -7.81 -13.41
C ASP A 327 -13.18 -7.04 -14.34
N LEU A 328 -12.57 -7.73 -15.31
CA LEU A 328 -11.71 -7.08 -16.30
C LEU A 328 -12.48 -6.22 -17.33
N LYS A 329 -13.78 -6.43 -17.50
CA LYS A 329 -14.59 -5.67 -18.47
C LYS A 329 -14.66 -4.21 -18.05
N GLY A 330 -14.21 -3.33 -18.96
CA GLY A 330 -14.14 -1.89 -18.73
C GLY A 330 -12.87 -1.44 -17.99
N LEU A 331 -12.07 -2.37 -17.44
CA LEU A 331 -10.79 -2.09 -16.80
C LEU A 331 -9.62 -2.32 -17.75
N ARG A 332 -9.59 -3.44 -18.47
CA ARG A 332 -8.56 -3.73 -19.50
C ARG A 332 -8.94 -3.10 -20.83
N ASP A 333 -7.93 -2.77 -21.64
CA ASP A 333 -8.19 -2.36 -23.02
C ASP A 333 -8.88 -3.50 -23.82
N SER A 334 -9.70 -3.11 -24.79
CA SER A 334 -10.56 -4.04 -25.51
C SER A 334 -9.79 -5.08 -26.34
N LYS A 335 -8.58 -4.73 -26.82
CA LYS A 335 -7.74 -5.60 -27.63
C LYS A 335 -7.12 -6.69 -26.76
N MET A 336 -6.63 -6.34 -25.57
CA MET A 336 -6.11 -7.29 -24.59
C MET A 336 -7.22 -8.22 -24.09
N LEU A 337 -8.37 -7.67 -23.71
CA LEU A 337 -9.50 -8.48 -23.26
C LEU A 337 -9.95 -9.47 -24.35
N SER A 338 -10.04 -9.02 -25.60
CA SER A 338 -10.38 -9.88 -26.75
C SER A 338 -9.36 -10.99 -27.00
N ARG A 339 -8.09 -10.78 -26.64
CA ARG A 339 -7.05 -11.83 -26.71
C ARG A 339 -7.22 -12.82 -25.58
N MET A 340 -7.44 -12.34 -24.36
CA MET A 340 -7.67 -13.18 -23.17
C MET A 340 -8.88 -14.10 -23.37
N GLU A 341 -10.00 -13.57 -23.88
CA GLU A 341 -11.22 -14.36 -24.14
C GLU A 341 -11.03 -15.48 -25.18
N LYS A 342 -9.97 -15.42 -26.01
CA LYS A 342 -9.66 -16.44 -27.02
C LYS A 342 -8.66 -17.50 -26.55
N MET A 343 -8.07 -17.33 -25.36
CA MET A 343 -7.11 -18.28 -24.82
C MET A 343 -7.82 -19.54 -24.32
N PRO A 344 -7.16 -20.72 -24.34
CA PRO A 344 -7.61 -21.89 -23.59
C PRO A 344 -7.85 -21.51 -22.13
N ARG A 345 -8.93 -22.03 -21.53
CA ARG A 345 -9.35 -21.64 -20.18
C ARG A 345 -8.29 -22.01 -19.15
N GLY A 346 -7.64 -23.16 -19.30
CA GLY A 346 -6.54 -23.57 -18.43
C GLY A 346 -5.36 -22.59 -18.45
N ALA A 347 -4.92 -22.19 -19.65
CA ALA A 347 -3.87 -21.18 -19.80
C ALA A 347 -4.27 -19.82 -19.24
N LEU A 348 -5.53 -19.43 -19.41
CA LEU A 348 -6.06 -18.16 -18.89
C LEU A 348 -6.16 -18.16 -17.36
N VAL A 349 -6.59 -19.27 -16.74
CA VAL A 349 -6.57 -19.47 -15.29
C VAL A 349 -5.14 -19.41 -14.77
N LEU A 350 -4.19 -20.07 -15.43
CA LEU A 350 -2.78 -19.99 -15.05
C LEU A 350 -2.30 -18.53 -15.08
N ASN A 351 -2.52 -17.80 -16.18
CA ASN A 351 -2.15 -16.39 -16.26
C ASN A 351 -2.80 -15.55 -15.13
N ALA A 352 -4.08 -15.79 -14.83
CA ALA A 352 -4.78 -15.07 -13.77
C ALA A 352 -4.24 -15.38 -12.36
N ILE A 353 -3.74 -16.60 -12.12
CA ILE A 353 -3.01 -16.96 -10.90
C ILE A 353 -1.67 -16.21 -10.84
N LEU A 354 -0.89 -16.24 -11.93
CA LEU A 354 0.40 -15.54 -11.97
C LEU A 354 0.27 -14.03 -11.77
N GLU A 355 -0.80 -13.40 -12.27
CA GLU A 355 -1.12 -11.99 -12.02
C GLU A 355 -1.35 -11.68 -10.52
N ARG A 356 -1.81 -12.66 -9.72
CA ARG A 356 -2.04 -12.53 -8.27
C ARG A 356 -0.82 -12.87 -7.42
N LEU A 357 0.01 -13.80 -7.88
CA LEU A 357 1.26 -14.18 -7.21
C LEU A 357 2.33 -13.11 -7.39
N ARG A 358 2.38 -12.44 -8.54
CA ARG A 358 3.41 -11.45 -8.86
C ARG A 358 3.55 -10.33 -7.81
N PRO A 359 2.48 -9.63 -7.38
CA PRO A 359 2.60 -8.62 -6.33
C PRO A 359 3.08 -9.16 -4.98
N GLN A 360 2.97 -10.47 -4.73
CA GLN A 360 3.48 -11.09 -3.50
C GLN A 360 4.99 -11.22 -3.54
N TYR A 361 5.57 -11.57 -4.70
CA TYR A 361 7.01 -11.59 -4.90
C TYR A 361 7.60 -10.21 -4.64
N HIS A 362 7.03 -9.18 -5.26
CA HIS A 362 7.48 -7.79 -5.11
C HIS A 362 7.34 -7.26 -3.69
N LEU A 363 6.26 -7.60 -3.01
CA LEU A 363 6.12 -7.28 -1.59
C LEU A 363 7.26 -7.91 -0.78
N ALA A 364 7.59 -9.16 -1.08
CA ALA A 364 8.65 -9.89 -0.39
C ALA A 364 10.04 -9.28 -0.70
N GLU A 365 10.33 -8.96 -1.96
CA GLU A 365 11.57 -8.31 -2.40
C GLU A 365 11.73 -6.92 -1.77
N ASN A 366 10.69 -6.08 -1.84
CA ASN A 366 10.69 -4.75 -1.20
C ASN A 366 10.85 -4.84 0.32
N ALA A 367 10.21 -5.83 0.97
CA ALA A 367 10.35 -6.04 2.41
C ALA A 367 11.79 -6.43 2.79
N ASP A 368 12.46 -7.24 1.96
CA ASP A 368 13.87 -7.59 2.15
C ASP A 368 14.76 -6.36 2.00
N GLU A 369 14.64 -5.65 0.88
CA GLU A 369 15.50 -4.53 0.53
C GLU A 369 15.38 -3.34 1.47
N LEU A 370 14.19 -3.09 2.02
CA LEU A 370 13.91 -1.96 2.90
C LEU A 370 14.04 -2.29 4.39
N ASP A 371 14.45 -3.52 4.72
CA ASP A 371 14.50 -4.03 6.10
C ASP A 371 13.19 -3.80 6.85
N ALA A 372 12.09 -4.23 6.22
CA ALA A 372 10.73 -4.02 6.68
C ALA A 372 9.94 -5.35 6.72
N GLN A 373 8.79 -5.31 7.38
CA GLN A 373 7.86 -6.44 7.45
C GLN A 373 6.74 -6.27 6.41
N PRO A 374 6.36 -7.30 5.64
CA PRO A 374 5.21 -7.24 4.74
C PRO A 374 3.91 -6.97 5.50
N MET A 375 3.06 -6.11 4.93
CA MET A 375 1.72 -5.82 5.41
C MET A 375 0.72 -5.81 4.24
N LEU A 376 -0.37 -6.56 4.38
CA LEU A 376 -1.38 -6.72 3.35
C LEU A 376 -2.73 -6.18 3.85
N SER A 377 -3.51 -5.55 2.96
CA SER A 377 -4.76 -4.91 3.38
C SER A 377 -6.00 -5.79 3.27
N LEU A 378 -5.90 -6.96 2.65
CA LEU A 378 -7.04 -7.86 2.41
C LEU A 378 -6.70 -9.31 2.80
N PRO A 379 -7.64 -10.07 3.39
CA PRO A 379 -7.42 -11.46 3.74
C PRO A 379 -6.97 -12.35 2.57
N VAL A 380 -7.53 -12.12 1.38
CA VAL A 380 -7.15 -12.86 0.17
C VAL A 380 -5.69 -12.62 -0.24
N HIS A 381 -5.13 -11.44 0.03
CA HIS A 381 -3.72 -11.19 -0.26
C HIS A 381 -2.83 -11.88 0.78
N TRP A 382 -3.23 -11.87 2.06
CA TRP A 382 -2.57 -12.68 3.10
C TRP A 382 -2.51 -14.16 2.70
N TYR A 383 -3.62 -14.70 2.18
CA TYR A 383 -3.68 -16.08 1.69
C TYR A 383 -2.62 -16.39 0.62
N TYR A 384 -2.47 -15.54 -0.40
CA TYR A 384 -1.46 -15.74 -1.43
C TYR A 384 -0.05 -15.55 -0.89
N PHE A 385 0.17 -14.54 -0.06
CA PHE A 385 1.48 -14.26 0.52
C PHE A 385 1.99 -15.43 1.37
N GLU A 386 1.13 -16.03 2.20
CA GLU A 386 1.47 -17.22 3.00
C GLU A 386 1.84 -18.43 2.14
N ARG A 387 1.12 -18.65 1.03
CA ARG A 387 1.46 -19.72 0.09
C ARG A 387 2.80 -19.49 -0.57
N CYS A 388 3.07 -18.27 -1.04
CA CYS A 388 4.37 -17.90 -1.62
C CYS A 388 5.50 -18.11 -0.60
N ALA A 389 5.33 -17.60 0.63
CA ALA A 389 6.34 -17.74 1.68
C ALA A 389 6.60 -19.20 2.03
N ARG A 390 5.56 -20.02 2.18
CA ARG A 390 5.69 -21.46 2.44
C ARG A 390 6.40 -22.19 1.30
N ALA A 391 6.05 -21.88 0.06
CA ALA A 391 6.67 -22.48 -1.13
C ALA A 391 8.16 -22.14 -1.24
N GLU A 392 8.54 -20.92 -0.86
CA GLU A 392 9.92 -20.44 -0.84
C GLU A 392 10.69 -20.80 0.45
N THR A 393 10.05 -21.50 1.41
CA THR A 393 10.62 -21.75 2.75
C THR A 393 11.09 -20.45 3.42
N ARG A 394 10.37 -19.36 3.16
CA ARG A 394 10.67 -18.04 3.67
C ARG A 394 9.93 -17.82 4.98
N GLU A 395 10.64 -17.29 5.97
CA GLU A 395 10.02 -16.90 7.23
C GLU A 395 9.04 -15.74 6.97
N LEU A 396 7.80 -15.91 7.45
CA LEU A 396 6.79 -14.86 7.37
C LEU A 396 7.13 -13.66 8.26
N VAL A 397 7.93 -13.86 9.31
CA VAL A 397 8.24 -12.85 10.33
C VAL A 397 9.73 -12.64 10.40
N ARG A 398 10.19 -11.40 10.18
CA ARG A 398 11.58 -11.01 10.40
C ARG A 398 11.76 -10.56 11.85
N GLN A 399 12.26 -11.45 12.71
CA GLN A 399 12.39 -11.20 14.16
C GLN A 399 13.18 -9.94 14.54
N GLN A 400 14.10 -9.49 13.67
CA GLN A 400 14.88 -8.26 13.84
C GLN A 400 14.07 -6.98 13.57
N VAL A 401 12.97 -7.07 12.82
CA VAL A 401 12.07 -5.95 12.48
C VAL A 401 10.85 -5.94 13.40
N LEU A 402 10.19 -7.10 13.52
CA LEU A 402 9.01 -7.30 14.35
C LEU A 402 9.10 -8.67 15.04
N SER A 403 8.79 -8.73 16.33
CA SER A 403 8.58 -10.02 16.99
C SER A 403 7.34 -10.70 16.43
N ARG A 404 7.28 -12.03 16.52
CA ARG A 404 6.11 -12.81 16.07
C ARG A 404 4.82 -12.33 16.73
N ASP A 405 4.83 -12.14 18.04
CA ASP A 405 3.69 -11.62 18.80
C ASP A 405 3.23 -10.24 18.28
N ALA A 406 4.16 -9.34 17.97
CA ALA A 406 3.83 -8.01 17.47
C ALA A 406 3.27 -8.06 16.05
N PHE A 407 3.77 -8.98 15.22
CA PHE A 407 3.24 -9.24 13.89
C PHE A 407 1.83 -9.83 13.94
N ASP A 408 1.57 -10.79 14.85
CA ASP A 408 0.25 -11.40 15.00
C ASP A 408 -0.78 -10.38 15.52
N ILE A 409 -0.38 -9.45 16.41
CA ILE A 409 -1.23 -8.31 16.82
C ILE A 409 -1.54 -7.42 15.60
N LEU A 410 -0.53 -7.05 14.82
CA LEU A 410 -0.74 -6.21 13.64
C LEU A 410 -1.71 -6.86 12.67
N ARG A 411 -1.55 -8.17 12.41
CA ARG A 411 -2.45 -8.93 11.55
C ARG A 411 -3.86 -9.01 12.14
N ALA A 412 -3.99 -9.24 13.45
CA ALA A 412 -5.29 -9.24 14.13
C ALA A 412 -6.00 -7.88 14.03
N LEU A 413 -5.28 -6.76 14.07
CA LEU A 413 -5.86 -5.42 13.90
C LEU A 413 -6.46 -5.19 12.51
N GLN A 414 -6.01 -5.94 11.50
CA GLN A 414 -6.50 -5.88 10.12
C GLN A 414 -7.70 -6.81 9.85
N ASP A 415 -8.18 -7.52 10.87
CA ASP A 415 -9.34 -8.39 10.75
C ASP A 415 -10.64 -7.61 10.45
N ASP A 416 -11.54 -8.23 9.70
CA ASP A 416 -12.80 -7.62 9.26
C ASP A 416 -13.66 -7.14 10.46
N SER A 417 -13.59 -7.84 11.60
CA SER A 417 -14.30 -7.46 12.83
C SER A 417 -13.80 -6.17 13.48
N LEU A 418 -12.63 -5.66 13.05
CA LEU A 418 -12.00 -4.44 13.52
C LEU A 418 -11.93 -3.34 12.45
N THR A 419 -12.63 -3.49 11.33
CA THR A 419 -12.73 -2.47 10.26
C THR A 419 -13.13 -1.08 10.74
N TRP A 420 -13.87 -0.97 11.85
CA TRP A 420 -14.20 0.31 12.48
C TRP A 420 -12.97 1.14 12.91
N LEU A 421 -11.81 0.51 13.11
CA LEU A 421 -10.54 1.21 13.37
C LEU A 421 -10.14 2.15 12.22
N ALA A 422 -10.54 1.84 10.99
CA ALA A 422 -10.30 2.68 9.82
C ALA A 422 -11.12 3.99 9.83
N ASN A 423 -12.08 4.14 10.75
CA ASN A 423 -12.83 5.37 10.95
C ASN A 423 -12.05 6.43 11.74
N VAL A 424 -10.85 6.11 12.26
CA VAL A 424 -9.98 7.13 12.85
C VAL A 424 -9.54 8.10 11.75
N PRO A 425 -9.84 9.40 11.85
CA PRO A 425 -9.50 10.36 10.82
C PRO A 425 -7.98 10.58 10.74
N ILE A 426 -7.47 10.89 9.55
CA ILE A 426 -6.02 11.11 9.35
C ILE A 426 -5.49 12.24 10.24
N GLY A 427 -6.23 13.35 10.39
CA GLY A 427 -5.85 14.42 11.32
C GLY A 427 -5.79 13.95 12.78
N GLY A 428 -6.63 12.97 13.16
CA GLY A 428 -6.54 12.31 14.46
C GLY A 428 -5.23 11.52 14.59
N LEU A 429 -4.85 10.76 13.55
CA LEU A 429 -3.56 10.04 13.54
C LEU A 429 -2.37 10.99 13.69
N VAL A 430 -2.39 12.17 13.05
CA VAL A 430 -1.35 13.20 13.25
C VAL A 430 -1.23 13.56 14.73
N GLU A 431 -2.35 13.89 15.39
CA GLU A 431 -2.34 14.25 16.83
C GLU A 431 -1.81 13.10 17.71
N LEU A 432 -2.14 11.84 17.38
CA LEU A 432 -1.65 10.66 18.10
C LEU A 432 -0.15 10.43 17.91
N ARG A 433 0.36 10.76 16.73
CA ARG A 433 1.78 10.62 16.39
C ARG A 433 2.63 11.67 17.08
N GLU A 434 2.20 12.93 17.06
CA GLU A 434 2.87 14.03 17.77
C GLU A 434 3.03 13.74 19.27
N ARG A 435 2.08 13.02 19.86
CA ARG A 435 2.08 12.65 21.28
C ARG A 435 2.66 11.26 21.58
N MET A 436 3.14 10.54 20.57
CA MET A 436 3.67 9.18 20.69
C MET A 436 2.69 8.15 21.29
N GLU A 437 1.38 8.39 21.21
CA GLU A 437 0.35 7.54 21.85
C GLU A 437 0.26 6.13 21.18
N HIS A 438 0.75 5.98 19.94
CA HIS A 438 0.87 4.69 19.23
C HIS A 438 1.81 3.70 19.92
N ALA A 439 2.89 4.20 20.51
CA ALA A 439 3.80 3.36 21.28
C ALA A 439 3.14 2.86 22.58
N GLU A 440 2.31 3.69 23.21
CA GLU A 440 1.54 3.30 24.39
C GLU A 440 0.50 2.22 24.07
N LEU A 441 -0.26 2.38 22.99
CA LEU A 441 -1.23 1.36 22.57
C LEU A 441 -0.57 0.02 22.29
N ARG A 442 0.56 0.03 21.56
CA ARG A 442 1.31 -1.18 21.27
C ARG A 442 1.75 -1.89 22.55
N GLU A 443 2.24 -1.15 23.54
CA GLU A 443 2.60 -1.70 24.85
C GLU A 443 1.38 -2.21 25.63
N GLN A 444 0.24 -1.52 25.56
CA GLN A 444 -0.99 -1.98 26.20
C GLN A 444 -1.53 -3.26 25.55
N LEU A 445 -1.57 -3.34 24.21
CA LEU A 445 -2.01 -4.54 23.49
C LEU A 445 -1.10 -5.74 23.78
N LYS A 446 0.21 -5.51 23.83
CA LYS A 446 1.19 -6.54 24.20
C LYS A 446 0.87 -7.18 25.55
N LYS A 447 0.43 -6.40 26.55
CA LYS A 447 0.07 -6.93 27.88
C LYS A 447 -1.10 -7.92 27.85
N PHE A 448 -2.05 -7.76 26.94
CA PHE A 448 -3.17 -8.70 26.78
C PHE A 448 -2.74 -9.98 26.05
N THR A 449 -1.81 -9.89 25.10
CA THR A 449 -1.40 -11.06 24.30
C THR A 449 -0.24 -11.86 24.89
N THR A 450 0.57 -11.28 25.79
CA THR A 450 1.74 -11.95 26.40
C THR A 450 1.38 -13.26 27.13
N GLN A 451 0.14 -13.40 27.59
CA GLN A 451 -0.32 -14.63 28.25
C GLN A 451 -0.57 -15.79 27.26
N LEU A 452 -0.86 -15.50 25.99
CA LEU A 452 -1.06 -16.52 24.97
C LEU A 452 0.26 -17.17 24.55
N THR A 453 1.34 -16.38 24.54
CA THR A 453 2.64 -16.78 23.98
C THR A 453 3.53 -17.51 24.98
N ALA A 454 3.14 -17.53 26.26
CA ALA A 454 3.81 -18.31 27.32
C ALA A 454 3.72 -19.83 27.11
N THR A 455 2.79 -20.30 26.26
CA THR A 455 2.49 -21.74 26.03
C THR A 455 2.98 -22.25 24.67
N GLY A 456 3.59 -21.41 23.84
CA GLY A 456 3.98 -21.71 22.46
C GLY A 456 3.43 -20.68 21.45
N PRO A 457 3.65 -20.86 20.14
CA PRO A 457 3.07 -19.99 19.11
C PRO A 457 1.55 -20.02 19.20
N ALA A 458 0.93 -18.89 19.51
CA ALA A 458 -0.52 -18.78 19.60
C ALA A 458 -1.15 -18.82 18.19
N GLU A 459 -2.32 -19.45 18.07
CA GLU A 459 -3.11 -19.37 16.85
C GLU A 459 -3.64 -17.95 16.66
N LEU A 460 -3.68 -17.46 15.41
CA LEU A 460 -4.10 -16.09 15.08
C LEU A 460 -5.49 -15.76 15.64
N GLU A 461 -6.42 -16.73 15.64
CA GLU A 461 -7.76 -16.54 16.20
C GLU A 461 -7.75 -16.30 17.72
N ALA A 462 -6.81 -16.93 18.45
CA ALA A 462 -6.62 -16.68 19.87
C ALA A 462 -6.09 -15.25 20.09
N VAL A 463 -5.08 -14.84 19.30
CA VAL A 463 -4.54 -13.47 19.34
C VAL A 463 -5.62 -12.45 19.01
N LEU A 464 -6.45 -12.69 17.98
CA LEU A 464 -7.56 -11.83 17.59
C LEU A 464 -8.57 -11.65 18.74
N ARG A 465 -8.94 -12.73 19.43
CA ARG A 465 -9.85 -12.65 20.58
C ARG A 465 -9.28 -11.78 21.70
N GLU A 466 -8.00 -11.94 22.02
CA GLU A 466 -7.35 -11.15 23.06
C GLU A 466 -7.14 -9.68 22.66
N VAL A 467 -6.77 -9.41 21.41
CA VAL A 467 -6.67 -8.03 20.89
C VAL A 467 -8.03 -7.34 20.94
N ARG A 468 -9.11 -8.03 20.53
CA ARG A 468 -10.49 -7.51 20.64
C ARG A 468 -10.87 -7.26 22.09
N HIS A 469 -10.54 -8.18 22.99
CA HIS A 469 -10.78 -8.01 24.42
C HIS A 469 -10.03 -6.80 24.97
N GLY A 470 -8.73 -6.68 24.69
CA GLY A 470 -7.89 -5.55 25.09
C GLY A 470 -8.44 -4.22 24.60
N LEU A 471 -8.73 -4.09 23.30
CA LEU A 471 -9.35 -2.88 22.75
C LEU A 471 -10.69 -2.54 23.41
N ASN A 472 -11.53 -3.54 23.70
CA ASN A 472 -12.78 -3.33 24.42
C ASN A 472 -12.53 -2.79 25.83
N VAL A 473 -11.61 -3.38 26.59
CA VAL A 473 -11.25 -2.94 27.95
C VAL A 473 -10.73 -1.51 27.93
N LEU A 474 -9.85 -1.17 26.99
CA LEU A 474 -9.28 0.17 26.85
C LEU A 474 -10.35 1.22 26.51
N ILE A 475 -11.25 0.91 25.57
CA ILE A 475 -12.38 1.79 25.22
C ILE A 475 -13.32 1.97 26.42
N GLN A 476 -13.63 0.92 27.16
CA GLN A 476 -14.51 1.01 28.34
C GLN A 476 -13.86 1.81 29.47
N ARG A 477 -12.56 1.63 29.70
CA ARG A 477 -11.79 2.44 30.65
C ARG A 477 -11.86 3.93 30.29
N GLN A 478 -11.79 4.26 29.00
CA GLN A 478 -11.92 5.64 28.54
C GLN A 478 -13.34 6.18 28.70
N LYS A 479 -14.36 5.40 28.36
CA LYS A 479 -15.76 5.79 28.60
C LYS A 479 -16.01 6.09 30.08
N LYS A 480 -15.43 5.28 30.97
CA LYS A 480 -15.43 5.53 32.40
C LYS A 480 -14.68 6.82 32.76
N ALA A 481 -13.48 7.06 32.21
CA ALA A 481 -12.74 8.30 32.47
C ALA A 481 -13.51 9.57 32.02
N ILE A 482 -14.19 9.51 30.87
CA ILE A 482 -15.07 10.61 30.40
C ILE A 482 -16.22 10.80 31.38
N LYS A 483 -16.85 9.69 31.82
CA LYS A 483 -17.93 9.74 32.81
C LYS A 483 -17.45 10.27 34.16
N ASP A 484 -16.26 9.89 34.63
CA ASP A 484 -15.67 10.39 35.88
C ASP A 484 -15.39 11.90 35.79
N VAL A 485 -14.99 12.41 34.61
CA VAL A 485 -14.92 13.86 34.36
C VAL A 485 -16.32 14.46 34.39
N GLU A 486 -17.33 13.83 33.79
CA GLU A 486 -18.72 14.31 33.87
C GLU A 486 -19.23 14.37 35.31
N ASP A 487 -19.03 13.29 36.07
CA ASP A 487 -19.45 13.13 37.45
C ASP A 487 -18.66 14.05 38.40
N ARG A 488 -17.41 14.40 38.09
CA ARG A 488 -16.62 15.39 38.86
C ARG A 488 -17.17 16.81 38.72
N TYR A 489 -17.66 17.15 37.53
CA TYR A 489 -18.20 18.49 37.27
C TYR A 489 -19.73 18.56 37.51
N ALA A 490 -20.45 17.44 37.47
CA ALA A 490 -21.89 17.36 37.77
C ALA A 490 -22.31 18.01 39.11
N PRO A 491 -21.63 17.77 40.26
CA PRO A 491 -21.97 18.41 41.52
C PRO A 491 -21.64 19.91 41.55
N LYS A 492 -20.68 20.39 40.74
CA LYS A 492 -20.42 21.83 40.60
C LYS A 492 -21.57 22.55 39.89
N TYR A 493 -22.24 21.87 38.95
CA TYR A 493 -23.43 22.41 38.30
C TYR A 493 -24.69 22.29 39.17
N SER A 494 -24.84 21.20 39.94
CA SER A 494 -26.01 21.04 40.83
C SER A 494 -25.94 21.91 42.09
N SER A 495 -24.76 22.13 42.67
CA SER A 495 -24.55 23.07 43.79
C SER A 495 -24.80 24.53 43.39
N THR A 496 -24.73 24.84 42.10
CA THR A 496 -24.98 26.20 41.58
C THR A 496 -26.43 26.38 41.08
N ALA A 497 -27.11 25.29 40.72
CA ALA A 497 -28.55 25.29 40.44
C ALA A 497 -29.41 25.55 41.70
N ALA A 498 -28.86 25.33 42.90
CA ALA A 498 -29.50 25.70 44.17
C ALA A 498 -29.45 27.22 44.47
N GLY A 499 -28.70 28.02 43.68
CA GLY A 499 -28.45 29.44 43.97
C GLY A 499 -28.95 30.45 42.94
N ILE A 500 -29.26 30.07 41.70
CA ILE A 500 -29.73 31.02 40.67
C ILE A 500 -30.84 30.39 39.82
N ALA A 501 -32.07 30.82 40.08
CA ALA A 501 -33.25 30.50 39.28
C ALA A 501 -33.29 31.41 38.03
N ILE A 502 -32.43 31.17 37.02
CA ILE A 502 -32.61 31.72 35.67
C ILE A 502 -32.09 30.72 34.63
N GLY A 503 -33.00 30.21 33.78
CA GLY A 503 -32.63 29.81 32.42
C GLY A 503 -32.83 28.33 32.04
N ALA A 504 -34.07 27.86 32.01
CA ALA A 504 -34.47 26.58 31.42
C ALA A 504 -34.37 26.51 29.87
N LEU A 505 -33.39 27.16 29.22
CA LEU A 505 -33.30 27.27 27.75
C LEU A 505 -31.91 27.02 27.13
N ALA A 506 -31.01 26.31 27.81
CA ALA A 506 -29.68 25.98 27.25
C ALA A 506 -29.38 24.47 27.14
N GLY A 507 -30.38 23.60 27.31
CA GLY A 507 -30.19 22.14 27.40
C GLY A 507 -30.09 21.38 26.07
N ALA A 508 -30.45 21.99 24.93
CA ALA A 508 -30.61 21.25 23.67
C ALA A 508 -29.74 21.73 22.49
N SER A 509 -29.03 22.86 22.59
CA SER A 509 -28.29 23.45 21.45
C SER A 509 -26.77 23.27 21.47
N MET A 510 -26.18 22.66 22.51
CA MET A 510 -24.71 22.48 22.58
C MET A 510 -24.18 21.14 22.04
N PHE A 511 -25.06 20.25 21.56
CA PHE A 511 -24.66 18.93 21.07
C PHE A 511 -24.26 18.87 19.58
N PHE A 512 -24.31 19.99 18.84
CA PHE A 512 -24.10 19.99 17.37
C PHE A 512 -23.26 21.14 16.79
N MET A 513 -22.13 21.51 17.41
CA MET A 513 -21.11 22.35 16.72
C MET A 513 -19.70 21.91 17.14
N PRO A 514 -18.92 21.29 16.23
CA PRO A 514 -18.02 22.10 15.40
C PRO A 514 -17.83 21.52 13.98
N THR A 515 -18.78 21.77 13.07
CA THR A 515 -18.57 21.54 11.62
C THR A 515 -19.06 22.67 10.71
N LEU A 516 -19.54 23.81 11.23
CA LEU A 516 -19.91 24.97 10.40
C LEU A 516 -19.08 26.24 10.63
N ALA A 517 -18.05 26.21 11.49
CA ALA A 517 -17.22 27.38 11.77
C ALA A 517 -16.17 27.71 10.68
N VAL A 518 -16.03 26.89 9.64
CA VAL A 518 -15.08 27.15 8.53
C VAL A 518 -15.76 27.83 7.33
N ALA A 519 -17.10 27.82 7.24
CA ALA A 519 -17.82 28.35 6.09
C ALA A 519 -18.33 29.80 6.25
N ALA A 520 -18.16 30.42 7.42
CA ALA A 520 -18.43 31.84 7.60
C ALA A 520 -17.26 32.45 8.35
N GLY A 521 -16.43 33.24 7.65
CA GLY A 521 -15.29 33.98 8.20
C GLY A 521 -15.70 35.04 9.20
N VAL A 522 -16.26 34.62 10.33
CA VAL A 522 -16.65 35.46 11.46
C VAL A 522 -15.99 34.86 12.69
N THR A 523 -14.89 35.47 13.11
CA THR A 523 -14.37 35.34 14.47
C THR A 523 -15.44 35.84 15.44
N ALA A 524 -16.34 34.97 15.89
CA ALA A 524 -17.27 35.31 16.96
C ALA A 524 -16.50 35.23 18.29
N PRO A 525 -16.25 36.36 18.98
CA PRO A 525 -15.64 36.29 20.30
C PRO A 525 -16.70 35.73 21.26
N ILE A 526 -16.31 34.74 22.06
CA ILE A 526 -17.10 34.14 23.16
C ILE A 526 -17.32 35.16 24.31
N ALA A 527 -17.23 36.47 24.04
CA ALA A 527 -17.15 37.52 25.06
C ALA A 527 -18.47 38.25 25.35
N THR A 528 -19.55 38.05 24.57
CA THR A 528 -20.81 38.79 24.78
C THR A 528 -21.85 38.02 25.62
N ALA A 529 -21.41 37.47 26.75
CA ALA A 529 -22.27 37.08 27.86
C ALA A 529 -21.69 37.53 29.22
N LEU A 530 -20.85 38.58 29.20
CA LEU A 530 -20.18 39.16 30.40
C LEU A 530 -20.83 40.47 30.87
N GLY A 531 -22.09 40.71 30.50
CA GLY A 531 -22.84 41.91 30.88
C GLY A 531 -23.92 41.62 31.93
N GLY A 532 -23.51 41.36 33.18
CA GLY A 532 -24.43 41.40 34.32
C GLY A 532 -24.30 40.25 35.33
N VAL A 533 -24.06 40.62 36.59
CA VAL A 533 -24.30 39.87 37.83
C VAL A 533 -23.22 38.85 38.28
N GLY A 534 -22.54 39.22 39.37
CA GLY A 534 -22.03 38.34 40.45
C GLY A 534 -20.88 37.38 40.13
N GLY A 535 -19.88 37.29 41.01
CA GLY A 535 -18.69 36.43 40.88
C GLY A 535 -18.91 34.92 40.68
N GLY A 536 -20.16 34.44 40.70
CA GLY A 536 -20.54 33.05 40.38
C GLY A 536 -20.59 32.74 38.87
N SER A 537 -20.93 33.69 38.00
CA SER A 537 -21.08 33.45 36.55
C SER A 537 -19.73 33.22 35.84
N LEU A 538 -18.68 33.91 36.29
CA LEU A 538 -17.29 33.69 35.85
C LEU A 538 -16.75 32.32 36.26
N ALA A 539 -17.12 31.82 37.44
CA ALA A 539 -16.72 30.51 37.93
C ALA A 539 -17.38 29.39 37.11
N ILE A 540 -18.68 29.52 36.79
CA ILE A 540 -19.41 28.58 35.93
C ILE A 540 -18.85 28.59 34.50
N ALA A 541 -18.58 29.77 33.93
CA ALA A 541 -17.97 29.86 32.60
C ALA A 541 -16.56 29.23 32.59
N LYS A 542 -15.77 29.44 33.65
CA LYS A 542 -14.44 28.83 33.81
C LYS A 542 -14.52 27.32 34.01
N ASP A 543 -15.45 26.82 34.80
CA ASP A 543 -15.66 25.38 35.03
C ASP A 543 -16.24 24.70 33.78
N ALA A 544 -17.11 25.37 33.01
CA ALA A 544 -17.62 24.88 31.73
C ALA A 544 -16.52 24.85 30.65
N VAL A 545 -15.71 25.92 30.56
CA VAL A 545 -14.52 25.94 29.70
C VAL A 545 -13.52 24.87 30.15
N GLY A 546 -13.30 24.70 31.46
CA GLY A 546 -12.44 23.66 32.03
C GLY A 546 -12.92 22.25 31.69
N GLN A 547 -14.22 21.97 31.87
CA GLN A 547 -14.84 20.71 31.51
C GLN A 547 -14.77 20.46 29.99
N LEU A 548 -15.01 21.48 29.16
CA LEU A 548 -14.89 21.37 27.70
C LEU A 548 -13.45 21.10 27.27
N VAL A 549 -12.47 21.77 27.89
CA VAL A 549 -11.04 21.55 27.62
C VAL A 549 -10.61 20.16 28.07
N GLU A 550 -11.01 19.70 29.25
CA GLU A 550 -10.72 18.35 29.74
C GLU A 550 -11.41 17.28 28.87
N LYS A 551 -12.70 17.43 28.57
CA LYS A 551 -13.40 16.51 27.65
C LYS A 551 -12.78 16.52 26.26
N ARG A 552 -12.37 17.67 25.74
CA ARG A 552 -11.71 17.77 24.43
C ARG A 552 -10.35 17.08 24.46
N ARG A 553 -9.56 17.25 25.53
CA ARG A 553 -8.28 16.56 25.72
C ARG A 553 -8.45 15.05 25.81
N VAL A 554 -9.45 14.58 26.54
CA VAL A 554 -9.78 13.16 26.71
C VAL A 554 -10.37 12.55 25.43
N ARG A 555 -11.16 13.31 24.65
CA ARG A 555 -11.67 12.87 23.33
C ARG A 555 -10.57 12.82 22.26
N LYS A 556 -9.60 13.73 22.34
CA LYS A 556 -8.42 13.78 21.48
C LYS A 556 -7.29 12.84 21.91
N SER A 557 -7.46 12.05 22.97
CA SER A 557 -6.55 10.92 23.22
C SER A 557 -6.92 9.75 22.33
N MET A 558 -6.01 8.82 22.15
CA MET A 558 -6.18 7.63 21.32
C MET A 558 -7.43 6.86 21.71
N LEU A 559 -7.60 6.58 22.99
CA LEU A 559 -8.76 5.82 23.46
C LEU A 559 -10.07 6.58 23.21
N GLY A 560 -10.03 7.92 23.27
CA GLY A 560 -11.16 8.78 22.91
C GLY A 560 -11.50 8.66 21.41
N MET A 561 -10.49 8.71 20.55
CA MET A 561 -10.66 8.54 19.10
C MET A 561 -11.17 7.14 18.74
N LEU A 562 -10.62 6.09 19.36
CA LEU A 562 -11.08 4.71 19.18
C LEU A 562 -12.54 4.54 19.62
N ALA A 563 -12.93 5.15 20.75
CA ALA A 563 -14.31 5.12 21.21
C ALA A 563 -15.27 5.82 20.21
N THR A 564 -14.86 6.96 19.64
CA THR A 564 -15.64 7.67 18.61
C THR A 564 -15.72 6.88 17.30
N ALA A 565 -14.60 6.33 16.82
CA ALA A 565 -14.53 5.51 15.61
C ALA A 565 -15.48 4.29 15.68
N ARG A 566 -15.53 3.65 16.84
CA ARG A 566 -16.45 2.52 17.11
C ARG A 566 -17.91 2.92 17.20
N ASN A 567 -18.22 4.12 17.65
CA ASN A 567 -19.60 4.60 17.68
C ASN A 567 -20.09 4.99 16.29
N ALA A 568 -19.20 5.49 15.42
CA ALA A 568 -19.54 5.84 14.03
C ALA A 568 -19.82 4.62 13.13
N SER A 569 -19.41 3.41 13.57
CA SER A 569 -19.66 2.16 12.84
C SER A 569 -20.96 1.44 13.26
N LYS A 570 -21.70 1.99 14.22
CA LYS A 570 -23.02 1.50 14.65
C LYS A 570 -24.09 2.34 14.00
#